data_AF-A0A1I0HS29-F1
#
_entry.id   AF-A0A1I0HS29-F1
#
_cell.length_a   1.000
_cell.length_b   1.000
_cell.length_c   1.000
_cell.angle_alpha   90.00
_cell.angle_beta   90.00
_cell.angle_gamma   90.00
#
_symmetry.space_group_name_H-M   'P 1'
#
loop_
_entity.id
_entity.type
_entity.pdbx_description
1 polymer ?
#
loop_
_entity_poly.entity_id
_entity_poly.type
_entity_poly.pdbx_seq_one_letter_code
_entity_poly.pdbx_strand_id
1 'polypeptide(L)' 'MQANVYQYLTNRPELLHFVRMNPSWYRILTRYPERVVLLENSSKSFYGQTFSQKMGKLNEQLNLLSMLLSMSEYLNQDA' A
#
# COMPACT_ATOMS: atom_id res chain seq x y z
N MET A 1 -14.96 -15.97 12.31
CA MET A 1 -15.05 -15.54 10.89
C MET A 1 -15.50 -16.73 10.06
N GLN A 2 -16.47 -16.56 9.17
CA GLN A 2 -17.02 -17.66 8.36
C GLN A 2 -15.97 -18.18 7.36
N ALA A 3 -16.02 -19.48 7.03
CA ALA A 3 -15.02 -20.15 6.19
C ALA A 3 -14.96 -19.61 4.75
N ASN A 4 -16.10 -19.27 4.16
CA ASN A 4 -16.21 -18.64 2.83
C ASN A 4 -15.47 -17.30 2.76
N VAL A 5 -15.67 -16.42 3.75
CA VAL A 5 -14.98 -15.13 3.82
C VAL A 5 -13.48 -15.35 4.05
N TYR A 6 -13.10 -16.35 4.84
CA TYR A 6 -11.69 -16.65 5.08
C TYR A 6 -10.98 -17.15 3.83
N GLN A 7 -11.61 -18.04 3.05
CA GLN A 7 -11.10 -18.45 1.74
C GLN A 7 -11.00 -17.26 0.78
N TYR A 8 -12.00 -16.39 0.77
CA TYR A 8 -11.98 -15.16 -0.02
C TYR A 8 -10.78 -14.26 0.31
N LEU A 9 -10.50 -14.04 1.60
CA LEU A 9 -9.32 -13.27 2.02
C LEU A 9 -8.02 -14.00 1.68
N THR A 10 -7.97 -15.32 1.82
CA THR A 10 -6.76 -16.10 1.54
C THR A 10 -6.38 -16.00 0.05
N ASN A 11 -7.36 -15.95 -0.84
CA ASN A 11 -7.14 -15.73 -2.28
C ASN A 11 -6.73 -14.28 -2.62
N ARG A 12 -6.77 -13.36 -1.66
CA ARG A 12 -6.45 -11.93 -1.82
C ARG A 12 -5.49 -11.47 -0.72
N PRO A 13 -4.16 -11.69 -0.87
CA PRO A 13 -3.17 -11.48 0.18
C PRO A 13 -3.15 -10.04 0.72
N GLU A 14 -3.48 -9.04 -0.12
CA GLU A 14 -3.58 -7.64 0.29
C GLU A 14 -4.72 -7.42 1.30
N LEU A 15 -5.90 -8.00 1.04
CA LEU A 15 -7.02 -7.92 1.97
C LEU A 15 -6.72 -8.69 3.26
N LEU A 16 -6.09 -9.86 3.16
CA LEU A 16 -5.68 -10.63 4.33
C LEU A 16 -4.67 -9.85 5.19
N HIS A 17 -3.69 -9.20 4.56
CA HIS A 17 -2.74 -8.35 5.24
C HIS A 17 -3.43 -7.17 5.91
N PHE A 18 -4.33 -6.48 5.21
CA PHE A 18 -5.12 -5.38 5.76
C PHE A 18 -5.93 -5.80 7.00
N VAL A 19 -6.60 -6.95 6.95
CA VAL A 19 -7.38 -7.49 8.09
C VAL A 19 -6.46 -7.86 9.27
N ARG A 20 -5.26 -8.40 9.00
CA ARG A 20 -4.26 -8.67 10.06
C ARG A 20 -3.77 -7.40 10.74
N MET A 21 -3.58 -6.32 9.97
CA MET A 21 -3.20 -5.01 10.51
C MET A 21 -4.36 -4.32 11.25
N ASN A 22 -5.61 -4.67 10.92
CA ASN A 22 -6.81 -4.05 11.47
C ASN A 22 -7.76 -5.11 12.06
N PRO A 23 -7.45 -5.68 13.25
CA PRO A 23 -8.16 -6.84 13.79
C PRO A 23 -9.64 -6.60 14.12
N SER A 24 -10.10 -5.34 14.16
CA SER A 24 -11.53 -5.00 14.22
C SER A 24 -12.33 -5.64 13.09
N TRP A 25 -11.73 -5.79 11.91
CA TRP A 25 -12.35 -6.43 10.75
C TRP A 25 -12.66 -7.90 10.97
N TYR A 26 -11.87 -8.64 11.74
CA TYR A 26 -12.22 -10.03 12.10
C TYR A 26 -13.55 -10.08 12.85
N ARG A 27 -13.80 -9.13 13.75
CA ARG A 27 -15.08 -9.05 14.49
C ARG A 27 -16.23 -8.63 13.58
N ILE A 28 -16.01 -7.63 12.74
CA ILE A 28 -17.02 -7.12 11.79
C ILE A 28 -17.43 -8.23 10.81
N LEU A 29 -16.48 -8.87 10.14
CA LEU A 29 -16.72 -9.92 9.15
C LEU A 29 -17.24 -11.23 9.77
N THR A 30 -17.04 -11.43 11.09
CA THR A 30 -17.66 -12.55 11.80
C THR A 30 -19.14 -12.33 12.02
N ARG A 31 -19.58 -11.09 12.30
CA ARG A 31 -20.99 -10.75 12.51
C ARG A 31 -21.74 -10.45 11.22
N TYR A 32 -21.04 -9.83 10.27
CA TYR A 32 -21.58 -9.25 9.04
C TYR A 32 -20.67 -9.64 7.85
N PRO A 33 -20.70 -10.91 7.41
CA PRO A 33 -19.85 -11.40 6.32
C PRO A 33 -20.07 -10.65 4.99
N GLU A 34 -21.26 -10.09 4.76
CA GLU A 34 -21.62 -9.29 3.58
C GLU A 34 -20.85 -7.98 3.48
N ARG A 35 -20.25 -7.50 4.59
CA ARG A 35 -19.45 -6.27 4.61
C ARG A 35 -18.06 -6.43 3.99
N VAL A 36 -17.79 -7.54 3.32
CA VAL A 36 -16.54 -7.75 2.56
C VAL A 36 -16.33 -6.67 1.49
N VAL A 37 -17.40 -6.12 0.90
CA VAL A 37 -17.30 -5.00 -0.04
C VAL A 37 -16.79 -3.72 0.64
N LEU A 38 -17.24 -3.47 1.88
CA LEU A 38 -16.76 -2.35 2.67
C LEU A 38 -15.28 -2.53 3.07
N LEU A 39 -14.88 -3.77 3.36
CA LEU A 39 -13.48 -4.13 3.61
C LEU A 39 -12.61 -3.75 2.40
N GLU A 40 -13.03 -4.08 1.19
CA GLU A 40 -12.27 -3.78 -0.03
C GLU A 40 -12.06 -2.27 -0.22
N ASN A 41 -13.11 -1.47 -0.05
CA ASN A 41 -13.00 -0.01 -0.16
C ASN A 41 -12.10 0.57 0.94
N SER A 42 -12.18 0.03 2.15
CA SER A 42 -11.33 0.43 3.27
C SER A 42 -9.86 0.07 3.03
N SER A 43 -9.62 -1.12 2.48
CA SER A 43 -8.28 -1.59 2.09
C SER A 43 -7.68 -0.71 0.99
N LYS A 44 -8.45 -0.38 -0.05
CA LYS A 44 -8.03 0.57 -1.11
C LYS A 44 -7.65 1.93 -0.54
N SER A 45 -8.39 2.43 0.44
CA SER A 45 -8.09 3.71 1.10
C SER A 45 -6.82 3.63 1.96
N PHE A 46 -6.66 2.53 2.70
CA PHE A 46 -5.47 2.25 3.51
C PHE A 46 -4.20 2.18 2.65
N TYR A 47 -4.23 1.36 1.59
CA TYR A 47 -3.09 1.24 0.67
C TYR A 47 -2.95 2.42 -0.27
N GLY A 48 -4.01 3.17 -0.60
CA GLY A 48 -3.93 4.39 -1.40
C GLY A 48 -3.12 5.49 -0.69
N GLN A 49 -3.25 5.59 0.64
CA GLN A 49 -2.38 6.44 1.45
C GLN A 49 -0.94 5.88 1.52
N THR A 50 -0.77 4.55 1.65
CA THR A 50 0.57 3.93 1.59
C THR A 50 1.23 4.07 0.21
N PHE A 51 0.47 4.07 -0.87
CA PHE A 51 0.96 4.29 -2.23
C PHE A 51 1.45 5.73 -2.40
N SER A 52 0.76 6.70 -1.82
CA SER A 52 1.22 8.09 -1.77
C SER A 52 2.57 8.20 -1.02
N GLN A 53 2.73 7.48 0.10
CA GLN A 53 4.02 7.43 0.81
C GLN A 53 5.14 6.79 -0.05
N LYS A 54 4.83 5.75 -0.83
CA LYS A 54 5.81 5.14 -1.75
C LYS A 54 6.15 6.06 -2.93
N MET A 55 5.16 6.76 -3.50
CA MET A 55 5.38 7.80 -4.53
C MET A 55 6.26 8.94 -4.00
N GLY A 56 6.08 9.33 -2.74
CA GLY A 56 6.96 10.31 -2.08
C GLY A 56 8.42 9.86 -2.03
N LYS A 57 8.69 8.62 -1.61
CA LYS A 57 10.05 8.06 -1.59
C LYS A 57 10.67 7.91 -2.97
N LEU A 58 9.87 7.56 -3.99
CA LEU A 58 10.33 7.50 -5.37
C LEU A 58 10.72 8.88 -5.90
N ASN A 59 9.91 9.92 -5.64
CA ASN A 59 10.25 11.30 -5.99
C ASN A 59 11.52 11.79 -5.28
N GLU A 60 11.71 11.43 -4.02
CA GLU A 60 12.92 11.80 -3.27
C GLU A 60 14.19 11.16 -3.86
N GLN A 61 14.12 9.90 -4.28
CA GLN A 61 15.21 9.21 -4.98
C GLN A 61 15.50 9.82 -6.35
N LEU A 62 14.46 10.19 -7.11
CA LEU A 62 14.62 10.87 -8.40
C LEU A 62 15.25 12.26 -8.25
N ASN A 63 14.85 13.03 -7.22
CA ASN A 63 15.46 14.33 -6.93
C ASN A 63 16.96 14.22 -6.61
N LEU A 64 17.35 13.23 -5.79
CA LEU A 64 18.76 12.97 -5.50
C LEU A 64 19.53 12.54 -6.76
N LEU A 65 18.95 11.67 -7.61
CA LEU A 65 19.53 11.29 -8.89
C LEU A 65 19.72 12.48 -9.83
N SER A 66 18.71 13.35 -9.97
CA SER A 66 18.81 14.58 -10.77
C SER A 66 19.90 15.52 -10.24
N MET A 67 20.03 15.65 -8.93
CA MET A 67 21.10 16.44 -8.32
C MET A 67 22.47 15.85 -8.66
N LEU A 68 22.65 14.54 -8.52
CA LEU A 68 23.91 13.85 -8.86
C LEU A 68 24.28 13.98 -10.34
N LEU A 69 23.30 13.83 -11.24
CA LEU A 69 23.51 14.02 -12.68
C LEU A 69 23.94 15.45 -13.01
N SER A 70 23.26 16.45 -12.44
CA SER A 70 23.62 17.85 -12.63
C SER A 70 25.04 18.15 -12.15
N MET A 71 25.45 17.63 -10.99
CA MET A 71 26.82 17.77 -10.49
C MET A 71 27.84 17.11 -11.43
N SER A 72 27.53 15.95 -12.02
CA SER A 72 28.41 15.28 -12.97
C SER A 72 28.59 16.05 -14.28
N GLU A 73 27.55 16.75 -14.74
CA GLU A 73 27.62 17.62 -15.91
C GLU A 73 28.53 18.81 -15.64
N TYR A 74 28.39 19.47 -14.47
CA TYR A 74 29.28 20.56 -14.05
C TYR A 74 30.74 20.10 -13.94
N LEU A 75 31.01 18.95 -13.33
CA LEU A 75 32.37 18.42 -13.18
C LEU A 75 33.04 18.07 -14.52
N ASN A 76 32.26 17.61 -15.50
CA ASN A 76 32.77 17.35 -16.85
C ASN A 76 32.90 18.62 -17.70
N GLN A 77 32.29 19.73 -17.28
CA GLN A 77 32.37 21.02 -17.99
C GLN A 77 33.62 21.83 -17.59
N ASP A 78 34.20 21.53 -16.42
CA ASP A 78 35.43 22.15 -15.88
C ASP A 78 36.72 21.31 -16.08
N ALA A 79 36.65 20.19 -16.84
CA ALA A 79 37.78 19.31 -17.18
C ALA A 79 38.18 19.39 -18.66
#